data_AF-A0A940RJW4-F1
#
_entry.id   AF-A0A940RJW4-F1
#
_cell.length_a   1.000
_cell.length_b   1.000
_cell.length_c   1.000
_cell.angle_alpha   90.00
_cell.angle_beta   90.00
_cell.angle_gamma   90.00
#
_symmetry.space_group_name_H-M   'P 1'
#
loop_
_entity.id
_entity.type
_entity.pdbx_description
1 polymer ?
#
loop_
_entity_poly.entity_id
_entity_poly.type
_entity_poly.pdbx_seq_one_letter_code
_entity_poly.pdbx_strand_id
1 'polypeptide(L)'
;MMNRFDTLARVSDGTSAPLRAAAFSLWRGGPWFALLIVLDVLHLGQLTLVVFVFAVSAAAKLSRRVGGGVRSPEPGVWLTSARGMWWRWIRRGAPQAGLALSLLAALGLGWWNGWFWGVGYMLAVALAFAVQSVHVSWISRAWRTPEVELRIDEAGVYYPEIGETLPWDDIAEILPRRRGERDMLRLVVGPSPLPGLREACRTGRGEIAIRLGEAGVDRETVVAAIIAARPSLDPSIHPRPVFVQPIEGVYVDQPPSENESSLTAIAAGVAVVAILPN
;
A
#
# COMPACT_ATOMS: atom_id res chain seq x y z
N MET A 1 15.88 -21.85 10.43
CA MET A 1 14.93 -20.72 10.51
C MET A 1 15.20 -19.81 9.33
N MET A 2 14.29 -19.77 8.36
CA MET A 2 14.48 -19.02 7.11
C MET A 2 14.04 -17.57 7.35
N ASN A 3 14.96 -16.62 7.21
CA ASN A 3 14.68 -15.20 7.47
C ASN A 3 13.58 -14.70 6.54
N ARG A 4 12.45 -14.26 7.10
CA ARG A 4 11.31 -13.65 6.37
C ARG A 4 11.71 -12.42 5.55
N PHE A 5 12.92 -11.90 5.73
CA PHE A 5 13.44 -10.73 5.03
C PHE A 5 14.25 -11.06 3.76
N ASP A 6 14.70 -12.30 3.56
CA ASP A 6 15.45 -12.67 2.33
C ASP A 6 14.58 -12.64 1.06
N THR A 7 13.26 -12.74 1.21
CA THR A 7 12.33 -12.64 0.08
C THR A 7 12.03 -11.19 -0.32
N LEU A 8 12.31 -10.21 0.55
CA LEU A 8 12.13 -8.77 0.26
C LEU A 8 13.47 -8.05 0.01
N ALA A 9 14.59 -8.52 0.58
CA ALA A 9 15.92 -7.96 0.33
C ALA A 9 16.39 -8.19 -1.10
N ARG A 10 15.89 -9.23 -1.78
CA ARG A 10 16.23 -9.54 -3.18
C ARG A 10 15.33 -8.81 -4.20
N VAL A 11 14.75 -7.67 -3.83
CA VAL A 11 13.85 -6.83 -4.66
C VAL A 11 14.61 -5.65 -5.30
N SER A 12 15.87 -5.41 -4.95
CA SER A 12 16.69 -4.30 -5.48
C SER A 12 17.37 -4.57 -6.83
N ASP A 13 17.35 -5.81 -7.34
CA ASP A 13 17.86 -6.10 -8.69
C ASP A 13 16.83 -5.62 -9.71
N GLY A 14 16.96 -4.36 -10.15
CA GLY A 14 15.96 -3.56 -10.88
C GLY A 14 15.38 -4.18 -12.17
N THR A 15 15.98 -5.24 -12.71
CA THR A 15 15.45 -6.00 -13.86
C THR A 15 14.45 -7.10 -13.47
N SER A 16 14.45 -7.55 -12.21
CA SER A 16 13.65 -8.68 -11.75
C SER A 16 12.47 -8.30 -10.86
N ALA A 17 12.44 -7.07 -10.33
CA ALA A 17 11.33 -6.53 -9.56
C ALA A 17 9.98 -6.54 -10.33
N PRO A 18 9.89 -6.12 -11.61
CA PRO A 18 8.62 -6.15 -12.33
C PRO A 18 8.14 -7.57 -12.63
N LEU A 19 9.05 -8.50 -12.96
CA LEU A 19 8.72 -9.91 -13.21
C LEU A 19 8.20 -10.60 -11.95
N ARG A 20 8.78 -10.31 -10.78
CA ARG A 20 8.29 -10.85 -9.50
C ARG A 20 6.99 -10.20 -9.04
N ALA A 21 6.81 -8.89 -9.26
CA ALA A 21 5.55 -8.22 -9.02
C ALA A 21 4.43 -8.79 -9.91
N ALA A 22 4.74 -9.06 -11.18
CA ALA A 22 3.84 -9.75 -12.11
C ALA A 22 3.53 -11.17 -11.61
N ALA A 23 4.53 -11.98 -11.27
CA ALA A 23 4.33 -13.34 -10.74
C ALA A 23 3.50 -13.36 -9.45
N PHE A 24 3.73 -12.39 -8.55
CA PHE A 24 2.96 -12.27 -7.31
C PHE A 24 1.52 -11.82 -7.55
N SER A 25 1.32 -10.90 -8.50
CA SER A 25 -0.02 -10.50 -8.95
C SER A 25 -0.76 -11.65 -9.61
N LEU A 26 -0.05 -12.50 -10.37
CA LEU A 26 -0.59 -13.68 -11.02
C LEU A 26 -0.89 -14.80 -10.04
N TRP A 27 -0.08 -14.96 -8.99
CA TRP A 27 -0.39 -15.92 -7.92
C TRP A 27 -1.63 -15.52 -7.12
N ARG A 28 -1.83 -14.21 -6.85
CA ARG A 28 -3.01 -13.71 -6.14
C ARG A 28 -4.26 -13.63 -7.01
N GLY A 29 -4.12 -13.18 -8.25
CA GLY A 29 -5.22 -12.96 -9.20
C GLY A 29 -5.56 -14.18 -10.05
N GLY A 30 -4.60 -15.06 -10.32
CA GLY A 30 -4.74 -16.21 -11.22
C GLY A 30 -5.92 -17.12 -10.89
N PRO A 31 -6.13 -17.53 -9.63
CA PRO A 31 -7.29 -18.34 -9.27
C PRO A 31 -8.63 -17.63 -9.53
N TRP A 32 -8.70 -16.31 -9.38
CA TRP A 32 -9.89 -15.53 -9.72
C TRP A 32 -10.13 -15.46 -11.22
N PHE A 33 -9.08 -15.26 -12.03
CA PHE A 33 -9.19 -15.31 -13.48
C PHE A 33 -9.62 -16.69 -13.97
N ALA A 34 -9.03 -17.76 -13.44
CA ALA A 34 -9.40 -19.13 -13.74
C ALA A 34 -10.88 -19.41 -13.40
N LEU A 35 -11.33 -18.94 -12.23
CA LEU A 35 -12.74 -19.05 -11.83
C LEU A 35 -13.66 -18.31 -12.81
N LEU A 36 -13.30 -17.09 -13.22
CA LEU A 36 -14.10 -16.30 -14.18
C LEU A 36 -14.18 -16.97 -15.56
N ILE A 37 -13.07 -17.53 -16.06
CA ILE A 37 -13.05 -18.25 -17.35
C ILE A 37 -14.00 -19.44 -17.32
N VAL A 38 -14.00 -20.23 -16.24
CA VAL A 38 -14.90 -21.39 -16.17
C VAL A 38 -16.36 -20.98 -16.05
N LEU A 39 -16.64 -19.92 -15.28
CA LEU A 39 -18.00 -19.38 -15.20
C LEU A 39 -18.47 -18.84 -16.55
N ASP A 40 -17.56 -18.30 -17.38
CA ASP A 40 -17.84 -17.90 -18.75
C ASP A 40 -18.14 -19.07 -19.69
N VAL A 41 -17.32 -20.11 -19.66
CA VAL A 41 -17.55 -21.35 -20.44
C VAL A 41 -18.88 -22.02 -20.10
N LEU A 42 -19.35 -21.89 -18.86
CA LEU A 42 -20.64 -22.39 -18.40
C LEU A 42 -21.84 -21.52 -18.82
N HIS A 43 -21.64 -20.56 -19.74
CA HIS A 43 -22.64 -19.57 -20.19
C HIS A 43 -23.22 -18.69 -19.07
N LEU A 44 -22.57 -18.67 -17.90
CA LEU A 44 -22.89 -17.74 -16.81
C LEU A 44 -22.03 -16.47 -16.90
N GLY A 45 -21.12 -16.36 -17.87
CA GLY A 45 -20.04 -15.39 -17.91
C GLY A 45 -20.46 -13.93 -17.88
N GLN A 46 -21.43 -13.54 -18.72
CA GLN A 46 -21.88 -12.14 -18.75
C GLN A 46 -22.54 -11.72 -17.44
N LEU A 47 -23.41 -12.56 -16.89
CA LEU A 47 -24.06 -12.30 -15.61
C LEU A 47 -23.05 -12.33 -14.45
N THR A 48 -22.10 -13.25 -14.48
CA THR A 48 -21.04 -13.39 -13.47
C THR A 48 -20.11 -12.18 -13.48
N LEU A 49 -19.69 -11.71 -14.67
CA LEU A 49 -18.86 -10.53 -14.84
C LEU A 49 -19.59 -9.28 -14.31
N VAL A 50 -20.87 -9.12 -14.65
CA VAL A 50 -21.70 -8.00 -14.15
C VAL A 50 -21.82 -8.05 -12.63
N VAL A 51 -22.13 -9.22 -12.05
CA VAL A 51 -22.23 -9.41 -10.61
C VAL A 51 -20.88 -9.16 -9.93
N PHE A 52 -19.78 -9.61 -10.51
CA PHE A 52 -18.43 -9.39 -9.99
C PHE A 52 -18.07 -7.90 -9.99
N VAL A 53 -18.25 -7.21 -11.12
CA VAL A 53 -18.00 -5.76 -11.23
C VAL A 53 -18.89 -4.99 -10.27
N PHE A 54 -20.17 -5.37 -10.16
CA PHE A 54 -21.09 -4.78 -9.20
C PHE A 54 -20.65 -5.02 -7.75
N ALA A 55 -20.26 -6.24 -7.38
CA ALA A 55 -19.79 -6.59 -6.05
C ALA A 55 -18.52 -5.83 -5.68
N VAL A 56 -17.54 -5.74 -6.60
CA VAL A 56 -16.31 -4.95 -6.39
C VAL A 56 -16.64 -3.46 -6.25
N SER A 57 -17.54 -2.93 -7.08
CA SER A 57 -17.95 -1.52 -7.02
C SER A 57 -18.74 -1.21 -5.74
N ALA A 58 -19.63 -2.10 -5.34
CA ALA A 58 -20.41 -2.00 -4.11
C ALA A 58 -19.51 -2.09 -2.88
N ALA A 59 -18.55 -3.02 -2.87
CA ALA A 59 -17.54 -3.12 -1.83
C ALA A 59 -16.70 -1.83 -1.77
N ALA A 60 -16.19 -1.33 -2.91
CA ALA A 60 -15.44 -0.08 -2.97
C ALA A 60 -16.26 1.12 -2.46
N LYS A 61 -17.54 1.21 -2.82
CA LYS A 61 -18.45 2.27 -2.35
C LYS A 61 -18.75 2.13 -0.86
N LEU A 62 -18.96 0.91 -0.36
CA LEU A 62 -19.15 0.62 1.05
C LEU A 62 -17.89 0.97 1.86
N SER A 63 -16.71 0.69 1.32
CA SER A 63 -15.42 1.06 1.94
C SER A 63 -15.26 2.56 2.18
N ARG A 64 -15.84 3.38 1.30
CA ARG A 64 -15.86 4.84 1.43
C ARG A 64 -16.86 5.33 2.47
N ARG A 65 -17.87 4.51 2.80
CA ARG A 65 -18.88 4.79 3.83
C ARG A 65 -18.45 4.30 5.22
N VAL A 66 -17.58 3.30 5.30
CA VAL A 66 -16.93 2.93 6.56
C VAL A 66 -16.07 4.12 6.99
N GLY A 67 -16.58 4.89 7.97
CA GLY A 67 -15.93 6.13 8.41
C GLY A 67 -14.47 5.90 8.73
N GLY A 68 -13.58 6.62 8.04
CA GLY A 68 -12.14 6.56 8.25
C GLY A 68 -11.68 7.31 9.50
N GLY A 69 -12.53 7.38 10.54
CA GLY A 69 -12.21 8.10 11.76
C GLY A 69 -10.93 7.55 12.38
N VAL A 70 -10.02 8.46 12.71
CA VAL A 70 -8.79 8.17 13.44
C VAL A 70 -9.17 7.51 14.77
N ARG A 71 -8.61 6.33 15.04
CA ARG A 71 -8.76 5.66 16.34
C ARG A 71 -7.46 5.85 17.12
N SER A 72 -7.50 6.69 18.13
CA SER A 72 -6.35 7.00 18.97
C SER A 72 -6.75 6.81 20.44
N PRO A 73 -6.32 5.73 21.12
CA PRO A 73 -6.63 5.51 22.52
C PRO A 73 -5.89 6.51 23.42
N GLU A 74 -4.68 6.90 23.00
CA GLU A 74 -3.79 7.81 23.70
C GLU A 74 -3.12 8.75 22.67
N PRO A 75 -2.77 9.99 23.06
CA PRO A 75 -2.02 10.89 22.18
C PRO A 75 -0.75 10.22 21.65
N GLY A 76 -0.53 10.30 20.34
CA GLY A 76 0.63 9.65 19.70
C GLY A 76 0.45 8.16 19.41
N VAL A 77 -0.63 7.51 19.86
CA VAL A 77 -0.93 6.12 19.52
C VAL A 77 -2.09 6.08 18.53
N TRP A 78 -1.88 5.45 17.37
CA TRP A 78 -2.89 5.25 16.34
C TRP A 78 -3.09 3.76 16.06
N LEU A 79 -4.35 3.34 16.17
CA LEU A 79 -4.79 1.98 15.85
C LEU A 79 -5.24 1.89 14.39
N THR A 80 -5.44 0.67 13.91
CA THR A 80 -6.01 0.44 12.58
C THR A 80 -7.35 1.17 12.45
N SER A 81 -7.46 2.00 11.40
CA SER A 81 -8.71 2.67 11.05
C SER A 81 -9.81 1.64 10.74
N ALA A 82 -11.08 2.02 10.88
CA ALA A 82 -12.19 1.12 10.53
C ALA A 82 -12.14 0.70 9.06
N ARG A 83 -11.68 1.60 8.17
CA ARG A 83 -11.44 1.31 6.75
C ARG A 83 -10.29 0.31 6.55
N GLY A 84 -9.18 0.46 7.27
CA GLY A 84 -8.08 -0.50 7.27
C GLY A 84 -8.53 -1.88 7.75
N MET A 85 -9.31 -1.92 8.83
CA MET A 85 -9.90 -3.15 9.37
C MET A 85 -10.84 -3.84 8.38
N TRP A 86 -11.69 -3.08 7.70
CA TRP A 86 -12.57 -3.59 6.65
C TRP A 86 -11.78 -4.18 5.47
N TRP A 87 -10.72 -3.50 5.01
CA TRP A 87 -9.86 -4.02 3.95
C TRP A 87 -9.11 -5.28 4.37
N ARG A 88 -8.64 -5.34 5.61
CA ARG A 88 -8.01 -6.56 6.18
C ARG A 88 -9.02 -7.71 6.22
N TRP A 89 -10.25 -7.45 6.64
CA TRP A 89 -11.32 -8.44 6.64
C TRP A 89 -11.59 -8.97 5.23
N ILE A 90 -11.70 -8.09 4.22
CA ILE A 90 -11.86 -8.52 2.82
C ILE A 90 -10.68 -9.33 2.32
N ARG A 91 -9.44 -8.89 2.57
CA ARG A 91 -8.24 -9.62 2.13
C ARG A 91 -8.16 -11.01 2.76
N ARG A 92 -8.66 -11.18 3.99
CA ARG A 92 -8.74 -12.48 4.68
C ARG A 92 -9.90 -13.33 4.16
N GLY A 93 -11.06 -12.74 3.93
CA GLY A 93 -12.26 -13.45 3.49
C GLY A 93 -12.29 -13.79 2.01
N ALA A 94 -11.64 -13.00 1.15
CA ALA A 94 -11.71 -13.17 -0.30
C ALA A 94 -11.24 -14.58 -0.76
N PRO A 95 -10.08 -15.11 -0.33
CA PRO A 95 -9.68 -16.47 -0.71
C PRO A 95 -10.68 -17.55 -0.26
N GLN A 96 -11.31 -17.38 0.90
CA GLN A 96 -12.32 -18.30 1.42
C GLN A 96 -13.61 -18.24 0.60
N ALA A 97 -14.02 -17.05 0.17
CA ALA A 97 -15.15 -16.87 -0.73
C ALA A 97 -14.86 -17.51 -2.11
N GLY A 98 -13.65 -17.30 -2.66
CA GLY A 98 -13.21 -17.95 -3.89
C GLY A 98 -13.21 -19.47 -3.79
N LEU A 99 -12.72 -20.02 -2.67
CA LEU A 99 -12.77 -21.45 -2.37
C LEU A 99 -14.22 -21.96 -2.36
N ALA A 100 -15.11 -21.32 -1.58
CA ALA A 100 -16.50 -21.72 -1.49
C ALA A 100 -17.20 -21.69 -2.85
N LEU A 101 -16.99 -20.63 -3.64
CA LEU A 101 -17.53 -20.50 -5.00
C LEU A 101 -17.04 -21.62 -5.93
N SER A 102 -15.73 -21.90 -5.91
CA SER A 102 -15.16 -22.97 -6.75
C SER A 102 -15.68 -24.36 -6.38
N LEU A 103 -15.88 -24.65 -5.10
CA LEU A 103 -16.47 -25.91 -4.63
C LEU A 103 -17.94 -26.02 -4.99
N LEU A 104 -18.72 -24.94 -4.81
CA LEU A 104 -20.12 -24.90 -5.23
C LEU A 104 -20.26 -25.12 -6.73
N ALA A 105 -19.38 -24.53 -7.54
CA ALA A 105 -19.39 -24.75 -8.98
C ALA A 105 -18.98 -26.19 -9.36
N ALA A 106 -17.99 -26.77 -8.68
CA ALA A 106 -17.58 -28.17 -8.88
C ALA A 106 -18.75 -29.13 -8.59
N LEU A 107 -19.43 -28.94 -7.45
CA LEU A 107 -20.52 -29.80 -6.98
C LEU A 107 -21.84 -29.58 -7.75
N GLY A 108 -22.21 -28.34 -8.01
CA GLY A 108 -23.47 -28.00 -8.64
C GLY A 108 -23.45 -28.14 -10.16
N LEU A 109 -22.44 -27.55 -10.81
CA LEU A 109 -22.43 -27.41 -12.28
C LEU A 109 -21.70 -28.55 -12.97
N GLY A 110 -20.61 -29.05 -12.38
CA GLY A 110 -19.83 -30.13 -12.97
C GLY A 110 -20.49 -31.51 -12.82
N TRP A 111 -21.08 -31.79 -11.65
CA TRP A 111 -21.73 -33.07 -11.38
C TRP A 111 -23.05 -33.25 -12.16
N TRP A 112 -23.89 -32.20 -12.23
CA TRP A 112 -25.19 -32.28 -12.92
C TRP A 112 -25.09 -32.28 -14.45
N ASN A 113 -24.09 -31.60 -15.01
CA ASN A 113 -23.92 -31.53 -16.47
C ASN A 113 -23.02 -32.64 -17.03
N GLY A 114 -22.58 -33.60 -16.20
CA GLY A 114 -21.69 -34.70 -16.62
C GLY A 114 -20.32 -34.26 -17.11
N TRP A 115 -19.91 -33.01 -16.85
CA TRP A 115 -18.67 -32.44 -17.38
C TRP A 115 -17.48 -32.73 -16.46
N PHE A 116 -16.96 -33.96 -16.57
CA PHE A 116 -15.86 -34.46 -15.73
C PHE A 116 -14.64 -33.54 -15.72
N TRP A 117 -14.23 -33.03 -16.89
CA TRP A 117 -13.09 -32.10 -17.00
C TRP A 117 -13.34 -30.76 -16.30
N GLY A 118 -14.58 -30.26 -16.33
CA GLY A 118 -14.98 -29.06 -15.59
C GLY A 118 -14.87 -29.23 -14.08
N VAL A 119 -15.26 -30.42 -13.56
CA VAL A 119 -15.06 -30.77 -12.14
C VAL A 119 -13.58 -30.77 -11.77
N GLY A 120 -12.75 -31.45 -12.56
CA GLY A 120 -11.30 -31.51 -12.34
C GLY A 120 -10.65 -30.13 -12.32
N TYR A 121 -11.01 -29.27 -13.26
CA TYR A 121 -10.52 -27.89 -13.30
C TYR A 121 -10.99 -27.08 -12.09
N MET A 122 -12.27 -27.16 -11.71
CA MET A 122 -12.79 -26.44 -10.55
C MET A 122 -12.18 -26.89 -9.23
N LEU A 123 -11.85 -28.18 -9.10
CA LEU A 123 -11.10 -28.68 -7.95
C LEU A 123 -9.66 -28.14 -7.92
N ALA A 124 -9.01 -27.96 -9.07
CA ALA A 124 -7.70 -27.32 -9.13
C ALA A 124 -7.76 -25.83 -8.73
N VAL A 125 -8.79 -25.10 -9.18
CA VAL A 125 -9.05 -23.72 -8.74
C VAL A 125 -9.33 -23.65 -7.24
N ALA A 126 -10.14 -24.59 -6.72
CA ALA A 126 -10.42 -24.71 -5.29
C ALA A 126 -9.14 -24.97 -4.49
N LEU A 127 -8.27 -25.87 -4.95
CA LEU A 127 -6.98 -26.13 -4.32
C LEU A 127 -6.11 -24.86 -4.27
N ALA A 128 -6.08 -24.08 -5.34
CA ALA A 128 -5.33 -22.82 -5.35
C ALA A 128 -5.87 -21.82 -4.31
N PHE A 129 -7.20 -21.69 -4.18
CA PHE A 129 -7.83 -20.88 -3.14
C PHE A 129 -7.62 -21.42 -1.72
N ALA A 130 -7.58 -22.75 -1.56
CA ALA A 130 -7.26 -23.38 -0.28
C ALA A 130 -5.83 -23.05 0.14
N VAL A 131 -4.85 -23.15 -0.77
CA VAL A 131 -3.46 -22.75 -0.52
C VAL A 131 -3.38 -21.27 -0.18
N GLN A 132 -4.05 -20.39 -0.93
CA GLN A 132 -4.11 -18.96 -0.61
C GLN A 132 -4.73 -18.71 0.78
N SER A 133 -5.82 -19.41 1.12
CA SER A 133 -6.50 -19.28 2.42
C SER A 133 -5.60 -19.71 3.57
N VAL A 134 -4.87 -20.83 3.42
CA VAL A 134 -3.88 -21.30 4.40
C VAL A 134 -2.74 -20.30 4.52
N HIS A 135 -2.22 -19.78 3.41
CA HIS A 135 -1.15 -18.80 3.41
C HIS A 135 -1.56 -17.49 4.11
N VAL A 136 -2.74 -16.97 3.79
CA VAL A 136 -3.30 -15.77 4.46
C VAL A 136 -3.58 -16.04 5.93
N SER A 137 -4.09 -17.22 6.27
CA SER A 137 -4.29 -17.63 7.67
C SER A 137 -2.98 -17.74 8.44
N TRP A 138 -1.92 -18.25 7.81
CA TRP A 138 -0.60 -18.38 8.41
C TRP A 138 0.06 -17.01 8.62
N ILE A 139 -0.02 -16.11 7.64
CA ILE A 139 0.44 -14.73 7.77
C ILE A 139 -0.37 -14.02 8.88
N SER A 140 -1.69 -14.13 8.85
CA SER A 140 -2.57 -13.44 9.80
C SER A 140 -2.48 -13.97 11.24
N ARG A 141 -2.02 -15.21 11.46
CA ARG A 141 -1.71 -15.69 12.82
C ARG A 141 -0.57 -14.91 13.47
N ALA A 142 0.33 -14.33 12.68
CA ALA A 142 1.33 -13.39 13.18
C ALA A 142 0.76 -11.99 13.49
N TRP A 143 -0.51 -11.72 13.13
CA TRP A 143 -1.15 -10.38 13.14
C TRP A 143 -2.35 -10.33 14.12
N ARG A 144 -2.18 -10.86 15.33
CA ARG A 144 -3.28 -11.21 16.25
C ARG A 144 -3.74 -10.14 17.26
N THR A 145 -3.19 -8.94 17.22
CA THR A 145 -3.60 -7.85 18.13
C THR A 145 -4.35 -6.73 17.38
N PRO A 146 -5.16 -5.90 18.06
CA PRO A 146 -5.50 -4.59 17.53
C PRO A 146 -4.18 -3.84 17.35
N GLU A 147 -3.62 -3.94 16.15
CA GLU A 147 -2.27 -3.49 15.84
C GLU A 147 -2.26 -1.96 15.94
N VAL A 148 -1.48 -1.49 16.91
CA VAL A 148 -0.96 -0.13 16.88
C VAL A 148 -0.26 0.02 15.52
N GLU A 149 -0.84 0.79 14.61
CA GLU A 149 -0.29 1.02 13.26
C GLU A 149 0.86 2.02 13.32
N LEU A 150 0.78 2.93 14.28
CA LEU A 150 1.79 3.92 14.52
C LEU A 150 1.73 4.29 15.99
N ARG A 151 2.87 4.30 16.65
CA ARG A 151 2.99 4.90 17.98
C ARG A 151 4.18 5.83 18.00
N ILE A 152 3.95 7.02 18.53
CA ILE A 152 4.93 8.05 18.80
C ILE A 152 4.86 8.27 20.31
N ASP A 153 5.93 7.88 20.99
CA ASP A 153 6.07 8.02 22.43
C ASP A 153 7.46 8.55 22.80
N GLU A 154 7.74 8.62 24.09
CA GLU A 154 9.05 9.06 24.59
C GLU A 154 10.20 8.13 24.14
N ALA A 155 9.91 6.85 23.85
CA ALA A 155 10.92 5.91 23.40
C ALA A 155 11.24 6.07 21.90
N GLY A 156 10.28 6.49 21.08
CA GLY A 156 10.51 6.73 19.67
C GLY A 156 9.28 6.57 18.78
N VAL A 157 9.52 6.12 17.55
CA VAL A 157 8.49 5.86 16.54
C VAL A 157 8.36 4.35 16.31
N TYR A 158 7.26 3.76 16.75
CA TYR A 158 6.91 2.38 16.44
C TYR A 158 6.10 2.28 15.15
N TYR A 159 6.52 1.38 14.26
CA TYR A 159 5.79 1.03 13.04
C TYR A 159 5.81 -0.50 12.83
N PRO A 160 4.66 -1.16 12.56
CA PRO A 160 4.57 -2.62 12.47
C PRO A 160 5.51 -3.28 11.46
N GLU A 161 5.84 -2.62 10.34
CA GLU A 161 6.74 -3.20 9.35
C GLU A 161 8.20 -3.29 9.84
N ILE A 162 8.60 -2.41 10.77
CA ILE A 162 9.91 -2.47 11.44
C ILE A 162 9.87 -3.54 12.55
N GLY A 163 8.70 -3.71 13.18
CA GLY A 163 8.47 -4.68 14.25
C GLY A 163 8.96 -4.22 15.63
N GLU A 164 9.75 -3.15 15.68
CA GLU A 164 10.32 -2.55 16.90
C GLU A 164 10.15 -1.03 16.89
N THR A 165 10.33 -0.39 18.05
CA THR A 165 10.32 1.08 18.18
C THR A 165 11.64 1.63 17.68
N LEU A 166 11.58 2.52 16.71
CA LEU A 166 12.73 3.27 16.23
C LEU A 166 13.06 4.40 17.22
N PRO A 167 14.20 4.35 17.92
CA PRO A 167 14.51 5.35 18.93
C PRO A 167 14.78 6.72 18.29
N TRP A 168 14.51 7.78 19.06
CA TRP A 168 14.65 9.15 18.57
C TRP A 168 16.04 9.50 18.05
N ASP A 169 17.08 8.94 18.67
CA ASP A 169 18.47 9.19 18.29
C ASP A 169 18.86 8.56 16.95
N ASP A 170 18.12 7.54 16.50
CA ASP A 170 18.31 6.91 15.20
C ASP A 170 17.61 7.70 14.08
N ILE A 171 16.66 8.58 14.43
CA ILE A 171 15.94 9.41 13.47
C ILE A 171 16.73 10.68 13.22
N ALA A 172 17.33 10.78 12.05
CA ALA A 172 18.14 11.94 11.69
C ALA A 172 17.29 13.10 11.16
N GLU A 173 16.26 12.81 10.36
CA GLU A 173 15.49 13.86 9.68
C GLU A 173 14.10 13.38 9.24
N ILE A 174 13.13 14.30 9.23
CA ILE A 174 11.84 14.13 8.58
C ILE A 174 11.92 14.67 7.15
N LEU A 175 11.75 13.82 6.15
CA LEU A 175 11.81 14.23 4.75
C LEU A 175 10.51 14.93 4.30
N PRO A 176 10.61 15.86 3.33
CA PRO A 176 9.44 16.46 2.72
C PRO A 176 8.64 15.43 1.93
N ARG A 177 7.33 15.67 1.86
CA ARG A 177 6.40 14.88 1.06
C ARG A 177 6.73 15.03 -0.43
N ARG A 178 6.80 13.92 -1.17
CA ARG A 178 6.89 13.96 -2.64
C ARG A 178 5.52 14.17 -3.27
N ARG A 179 5.50 14.68 -4.50
CA ARG A 179 4.27 14.83 -5.28
C ARG A 179 3.62 13.46 -5.48
N GLY A 180 2.34 13.33 -5.10
CA GLY A 180 1.57 12.09 -5.21
C GLY A 180 1.52 11.22 -3.96
N GLU A 181 2.38 11.45 -2.97
CA GLU A 181 2.46 10.65 -1.74
C GLU A 181 1.66 11.30 -0.59
N ARG A 182 0.32 11.22 -0.63
CA ARG A 182 -0.52 11.83 0.41
C ARG A 182 -0.41 11.14 1.77
N ASP A 183 -0.31 9.81 1.77
CA ASP A 183 -0.44 8.99 2.98
C ASP A 183 0.90 8.36 3.41
N MET A 184 2.01 9.06 3.15
CA MET A 184 3.36 8.57 3.44
C MET A 184 4.13 9.55 4.31
N LEU A 185 4.75 9.03 5.38
CA LEU A 185 5.79 9.73 6.13
C LEU A 185 7.14 9.15 5.73
N ARG A 186 8.11 10.02 5.43
CA ARG A 186 9.47 9.60 5.05
C ARG A 186 10.45 10.11 6.09
N LEU A 187 11.29 9.22 6.60
CA LEU A 187 12.28 9.51 7.64
C LEU A 187 13.67 9.07 7.16
N VAL A 188 14.68 9.86 7.45
CA VAL A 188 16.09 9.44 7.35
C VAL A 188 16.48 8.82 8.68
N VAL A 189 17.03 7.62 8.63
CA VAL A 189 17.33 6.78 9.77
C VAL A 189 18.76 6.27 9.68
N GLY A 190 19.48 6.34 10.79
CA GLY A 190 20.66 5.53 11.04
C GLY A 190 21.96 6.30 11.31
N PRO A 191 23.02 5.55 11.66
CA PRO A 191 23.08 4.08 11.76
C PRO A 191 22.31 3.51 12.95
N SER A 192 21.54 2.44 12.76
CA SER A 192 20.69 1.81 13.79
C SER A 192 20.87 0.30 13.87
N PRO A 193 21.01 -0.31 15.06
CA PRO A 193 21.20 -1.76 15.21
C PRO A 193 19.92 -2.60 14.98
N LEU A 194 18.77 -1.97 14.70
CA LEU A 194 17.48 -2.66 14.65
C LEU A 194 17.41 -3.70 13.51
N PRO A 195 17.03 -4.96 13.80
CA PRO A 195 17.07 -6.05 12.82
C PRO A 195 16.02 -5.91 11.71
N GLY A 196 14.92 -5.19 11.97
CA GLY A 196 13.85 -4.95 10.99
C GLY A 196 14.17 -3.88 9.95
N LEU A 197 15.28 -3.15 10.10
CA LEU A 197 15.68 -2.10 9.16
C LEU A 197 16.46 -2.65 7.96
N ARG A 198 16.38 -1.93 6.84
CA ARG A 198 17.19 -2.21 5.64
C ARG A 198 18.68 -2.02 5.97
N GLU A 199 19.53 -2.77 5.27
CA GLU A 199 20.98 -2.74 5.50
C GLU A 199 21.57 -1.33 5.45
N ALA A 200 21.14 -0.50 4.48
CA ALA A 200 21.57 0.90 4.36
C ALA A 200 21.25 1.76 5.60
N CYS A 201 20.16 1.49 6.33
CA CYS A 201 19.80 2.18 7.57
C CYS A 201 20.56 1.63 8.79
N ARG A 202 21.07 0.39 8.70
CA ARG A 202 21.81 -0.25 9.78
C ARG A 202 23.29 0.13 9.78
N THR A 203 23.88 0.22 8.59
CA THR A 203 25.31 0.54 8.42
C THR A 203 25.57 2.03 8.20
N GLY A 204 24.55 2.80 7.81
CA GLY A 204 24.67 4.23 7.55
C GLY A 204 23.33 4.94 7.67
N ARG A 205 23.19 6.09 6.97
CA ARG A 205 21.92 6.81 6.88
C ARG A 205 21.13 6.32 5.67
N GLY A 206 19.98 5.72 5.92
CA GLY A 206 19.05 5.28 4.89
C GLY A 206 17.68 5.92 5.07
N GLU A 207 16.82 5.73 4.09
CA GLU A 207 15.45 6.25 4.11
C GLU A 207 14.45 5.15 4.39
N ILE A 208 13.51 5.43 5.31
CA ILE A 208 12.32 4.61 5.53
C ILE A 208 11.05 5.38 5.14
N ALA A 209 10.06 4.65 4.65
CA ALA A 209 8.79 5.19 4.22
C ALA A 209 7.66 4.48 4.95
N ILE A 210 6.96 5.20 5.83
CA ILE A 210 5.89 4.73 6.71
C ILE A 210 4.54 5.04 6.05
N ARG A 211 3.69 4.03 5.88
CA ARG A 211 2.34 4.18 5.30
C ARG A 211 1.35 4.55 6.38
N LEU A 212 0.71 5.70 6.25
CA LEU A 212 -0.27 6.22 7.21
C LEU A 212 -1.71 5.82 6.88
N GLY A 213 -1.96 5.34 5.66
CA GLY A 213 -3.31 5.02 5.19
C GLY A 213 -4.03 3.93 5.99
N GLU A 214 -3.30 3.00 6.62
CA GLU A 214 -3.91 1.96 7.47
C GLU A 214 -4.33 2.53 8.85
N ALA A 215 -3.52 3.43 9.42
CA ALA A 215 -3.83 4.21 10.62
C ALA A 215 -4.94 5.25 10.39
N GLY A 216 -5.12 5.68 9.14
CA GLY A 216 -6.11 6.70 8.76
C GLY A 216 -5.78 8.10 9.29
N VAL A 217 -4.50 8.36 9.60
CA VAL A 217 -4.00 9.63 10.11
C VAL A 217 -3.29 10.42 9.00
N ASP A 218 -3.44 11.74 9.02
CA ASP A 218 -2.76 12.62 8.08
C ASP A 218 -1.28 12.81 8.45
N ARG A 219 -0.43 13.00 7.44
CA ARG A 219 1.02 13.21 7.63
C ARG A 219 1.31 14.36 8.57
N GLU A 220 0.59 15.47 8.42
CA GLU A 220 0.80 16.69 9.18
C GLU A 220 0.52 16.47 10.67
N THR A 221 -0.49 15.68 11.02
CA THR A 221 -0.78 15.29 12.40
C THR A 221 0.34 14.46 13.01
N VAL A 222 0.90 13.53 12.23
CA VAL A 222 2.02 12.69 12.67
C VAL A 222 3.28 13.53 12.84
N VAL A 223 3.59 14.41 11.88
CA VAL A 223 4.74 15.31 11.96
C VAL A 223 4.63 16.23 13.17
N ALA A 224 3.45 16.79 13.44
CA ALA A 224 3.21 17.60 14.64
C ALA A 224 3.48 16.80 15.93
N ALA A 225 3.06 15.53 15.98
CA ALA A 225 3.34 14.66 17.12
C ALA A 225 4.84 14.34 17.28
N ILE A 226 5.55 14.11 16.16
CA ILE A 226 7.02 13.92 16.18
C ILE A 226 7.71 15.19 16.69
N ILE A 227 7.32 16.37 16.20
CA ILE A 227 7.91 17.65 16.63
C ILE A 227 7.64 17.90 18.11
N ALA A 228 6.43 17.59 18.59
CA ALA A 228 6.09 17.71 20.00
C ALA A 228 6.95 16.79 20.88
N ALA A 229 7.24 15.55 20.44
CA ALA A 229 8.09 14.61 21.17
C ALA A 229 9.59 14.92 21.03
N ARG A 230 10.02 15.41 19.87
CA ARG A 230 11.41 15.71 19.53
C ARG A 230 11.52 17.01 18.72
N PRO A 231 11.57 18.18 19.39
CA PRO A 231 11.60 19.48 18.71
C PRO A 231 12.82 19.69 17.79
N SER A 232 13.93 18.99 18.03
CA SER A 232 15.12 19.07 17.17
C SER A 232 14.91 18.53 15.76
N LEU A 233 13.84 17.76 15.53
CA LEU A 233 13.46 17.21 14.22
C LEU A 233 12.51 18.13 13.46
N ASP A 234 12.22 19.33 13.96
CA ASP A 234 11.37 20.28 13.26
C ASP A 234 12.02 20.72 11.94
N PRO A 235 11.39 20.40 10.79
CA PRO A 235 11.93 20.73 9.48
C PRO A 235 12.01 22.25 9.22
N SER A 236 11.33 23.07 10.02
CA SER A 236 11.42 24.54 9.94
C SER A 236 12.68 25.12 10.57
N ILE A 237 13.32 24.40 11.51
CA ILE A 237 14.56 24.83 12.19
C ILE A 237 15.79 24.65 11.28
N HIS A 238 15.75 23.63 10.41
CA HIS A 238 16.80 23.34 9.45
C HIS A 238 16.24 23.39 8.01
N PRO A 239 15.82 24.57 7.52
CA PRO A 239 15.28 24.69 6.18
C PRO A 239 16.37 24.31 5.17
N ARG A 240 16.16 23.22 4.44
CA ARG A 240 17.03 22.90 3.31
C ARG A 240 16.95 24.05 2.30
N PRO A 241 18.07 24.49 1.71
CA PRO A 241 18.02 25.45 0.64
C PRO A 241 17.25 24.84 -0.53
N VAL A 242 16.05 25.35 -0.78
CA VAL A 242 15.28 25.02 -1.98
C VAL A 242 15.89 25.83 -3.10
N PHE A 243 16.78 25.19 -3.87
CA PHE A 243 17.32 25.78 -5.08
C PHE A 243 16.24 25.71 -6.17
N VAL A 244 15.56 26.84 -6.36
CA VAL A 244 14.74 27.07 -7.56
C VAL A 244 15.71 27.46 -8.66
N GLN A 245 16.08 26.52 -9.54
CA GLN A 245 16.74 26.88 -10.78
C GLN A 245 15.70 27.53 -11.71
N PRO A 246 15.91 28.77 -12.18
CA PRO A 246 15.11 29.29 -13.26
C PRO A 246 15.30 28.38 -14.48
N ILE A 247 14.20 27.92 -15.06
CA ILE A 247 14.23 27.15 -16.31
C ILE A 247 14.50 28.15 -17.42
N GLU A 248 15.75 28.23 -17.85
CA GLU A 248 16.13 29.04 -19.01
C GLU A 248 15.53 28.39 -20.27
N GLY A 249 14.55 29.05 -20.89
CA GLY A 249 14.04 28.65 -22.20
C GLY A 249 12.67 27.97 -22.26
N VAL A 250 11.74 28.20 -21.33
CA VAL A 250 10.31 28.01 -21.67
C VAL A 250 9.87 29.19 -22.53
N TYR A 251 10.19 29.12 -23.83
CA TYR A 251 9.58 29.97 -24.84
C TYR A 251 8.11 29.57 -24.94
N VAL A 252 7.26 30.36 -24.31
CA VAL A 252 5.85 30.40 -24.70
C VAL A 252 5.84 31.09 -26.04
N ASP A 253 5.59 30.36 -27.13
CA ASP A 253 5.26 31.00 -28.40
C ASP A 253 4.14 31.99 -28.11
N GLN A 254 4.43 33.29 -28.29
CA GLN A 254 3.42 34.33 -28.19
C GLN A 254 2.26 33.92 -29.11
N PRO A 255 1.03 33.76 -28.60
CA PRO A 255 -0.10 33.61 -29.50
C PRO A 255 -0.20 34.91 -30.31
N PRO A 256 -0.49 34.83 -31.61
CA PRO A 256 -0.61 36.01 -32.44
C PRO A 256 -1.69 36.93 -31.86
N SER A 257 -1.28 38.17 -31.58
CA SER A 257 -2.17 39.32 -31.44
C SER A 257 -3.03 39.41 -32.72
N GLU A 258 -4.30 39.79 -32.73
CA GLU A 258 -5.00 40.81 -31.97
C GLU A 258 -6.48 40.42 -31.93
N ASN A 259 -7.07 40.38 -30.74
CA ASN A 259 -8.37 40.98 -30.39
C ASN A 259 -8.98 40.30 -29.17
N GLU A 260 -9.20 41.15 -28.16
CA GLU A 260 -10.19 41.05 -27.10
C GLU A 260 -10.05 39.96 -26.02
N SER A 261 -10.46 40.37 -24.82
CA SER A 261 -10.65 39.60 -23.58
C SER A 261 -9.41 39.22 -22.75
N SER A 262 -8.97 40.22 -21.99
CA SER A 262 -8.60 40.13 -20.57
C SER A 262 -8.96 38.82 -19.84
N LEU A 263 -7.98 38.32 -19.06
CA LEU A 263 -8.03 37.27 -18.02
C LEU A 263 -7.67 35.83 -18.43
N THR A 264 -6.43 35.57 -18.87
CA THR A 264 -5.76 34.26 -18.61
C THR A 264 -4.32 34.26 -19.13
N ALA A 265 -3.37 34.80 -18.37
CA ALA A 265 -1.94 34.57 -18.61
C ALA A 265 -1.10 34.85 -17.35
N ILE A 266 -1.46 34.22 -16.23
CA ILE A 266 -0.52 33.99 -15.12
C ILE A 266 -0.55 32.49 -14.84
N ALA A 267 0.02 31.73 -15.78
CA ALA A 267 0.40 30.34 -15.55
C ALA A 267 1.92 30.28 -15.67
N ALA A 268 2.60 30.93 -14.71
CA ALA A 268 4.03 30.75 -14.53
C ALA A 268 4.27 29.28 -14.14
N GLY A 269 4.79 28.51 -15.09
CA GLY A 269 5.14 27.11 -14.90
C GLY A 269 6.28 26.97 -13.91
N VAL A 270 5.97 26.61 -12.67
CA VAL A 270 6.95 26.15 -11.69
C VAL A 270 7.07 24.64 -11.81
N ALA A 271 8.10 24.16 -12.50
CA ALA A 271 8.50 22.76 -12.42
C ALA A 271 9.60 22.62 -11.36
N VAL A 272 9.24 22.02 -10.21
CA VAL A 272 10.19 21.67 -9.15
C VAL A 272 10.90 20.38 -9.57
N VAL A 273 12.17 20.48 -9.97
CA VAL A 273 13.05 19.33 -10.17
C VAL A 273 13.79 19.06 -8.87
N ALA A 274 13.47 17.94 -8.21
CA ALA A 274 14.24 17.45 -7.06
C ALA A 274 15.40 16.57 -7.56
N ILE A 275 16.63 17.06 -7.40
CA ILE A 275 17.86 16.31 -7.73
C ILE A 275 18.15 15.31 -6.59
N LEU A 276 18.32 14.03 -6.95
CA LEU A 276 18.89 12.98 -6.09
C LEU A 276 20.41 13.20 -5.95
N PRO A 277 20.99 13.20 -4.75
CA PRO A 277 22.45 13.04 -4.62
C PRO A 277 22.82 11.56 -4.78
N ASN A 278 23.94 11.35 -5.48
CA ASN A 278 24.64 10.07 -5.73
C ASN A 278 24.92 9.26 -4.47
#